data_AF-A0A6A3FYY7-F1
#
_entry.id   AF-A0A6A3FYY7-F1
#
_cell.length_a   1.000
_cell.length_b   1.000
_cell.length_c   1.000
_cell.angle_alpha   90.00
_cell.angle_beta   90.00
_cell.angle_gamma   90.00
#
_symmetry.space_group_name_H-M   'P 1'
#
loop_
_entity.id
_entity.type
_entity.pdbx_description
1 polymer ?
#
loop_
_entity_poly.entity_id
_entity_poly.type
_entity_poly.pdbx_seq_one_letter_code
_entity_poly.pdbx_strand_id
1 'polypeptide(L)' 'MWSAYGRAGLAHLGNNTNNRLEASWGSLKDILKPEMGVDECIETLLFLETAAEMEYASKFNVVGSRLYHDAMNS' A
#
# COMPACT_ATOMS: atom_id res chain seq x y z
N MET A 1 28.06 10.87 -3.66
CA MET A 1 27.80 11.65 -2.42
C MET A 1 27.16 13.00 -2.79
N TRP A 2 25.93 12.97 -3.32
CA TRP A 2 25.08 14.15 -3.66
C TRP A 2 23.63 13.83 -3.29
N SER A 3 23.19 12.59 -3.58
CA SER A 3 21.84 12.12 -3.21
C SER A 3 21.62 11.97 -1.70
N ALA A 4 22.67 11.78 -0.89
CA ALA A 4 22.55 11.78 0.58
C ALA A 4 22.33 13.20 1.14
N TYR A 5 22.99 14.21 0.58
CA TYR A 5 22.87 15.62 1.00
C TYR A 5 21.46 16.17 0.74
N GLY A 6 20.87 15.87 -0.42
CA GLY A 6 19.48 16.27 -0.74
C GLY A 6 18.40 15.53 0.05
N ARG A 7 18.72 14.37 0.65
CA ARG A 7 17.77 13.58 1.46
C ARG A 7 17.89 13.82 2.96
N ALA A 8 18.88 14.58 3.43
CA ALA A 8 19.15 14.78 4.86
C ALA A 8 18.05 15.57 5.59
N GLY A 9 17.28 16.39 4.87
CA GLY A 9 16.16 17.17 5.43
C GLY A 9 14.77 16.60 5.11
N LEU A 10 14.69 15.48 4.38
CA LEU A 10 13.42 14.85 4.05
C LEU A 10 13.07 13.85 5.15
N ALA A 11 11.80 13.85 5.58
CA ALA A 11 11.29 12.83 6.49
C ALA A 11 11.54 11.44 5.88
N HIS A 12 12.55 10.74 6.39
CA HIS A 12 12.83 9.38 5.95
C HIS A 12 11.81 8.45 6.59
N LEU A 13 11.19 7.58 5.79
CA LEU A 13 10.19 6.63 6.28
C LEU A 13 10.80 5.50 7.16
N GLY A 14 12.11 5.57 7.45
CA GLY A 14 12.88 4.51 8.10
C GLY A 14 13.16 3.34 7.15
N ASN A 15 14.18 2.55 7.48
CA ASN A 15 14.56 1.38 6.67
C ASN A 15 13.40 0.38 6.52
N ASN A 16 12.60 0.17 7.56
CA ASN A 16 11.52 -0.81 7.51
C ASN A 16 10.46 -0.43 6.46
N THR A 17 9.97 0.81 6.49
CA THR A 17 8.98 1.27 5.52
C THR A 17 9.56 1.31 4.10
N ASN A 18 10.81 1.75 3.92
CA ASN A 18 11.46 1.71 2.61
C ASN A 18 11.57 0.27 2.08
N ASN A 19 12.01 -0.69 2.89
CA ASN A 19 12.10 -2.09 2.48
C ASN A 19 10.73 -2.66 2.09
N ARG A 20 9.67 -2.27 2.79
CA ARG A 20 8.29 -2.67 2.45
C ARG A 20 7.86 -2.10 1.10
N LEU A 21 8.13 -0.82 0.85
CA LEU A 21 7.82 -0.18 -0.43
C LEU A 21 8.62 -0.80 -1.59
N GLU A 22 9.91 -1.04 -1.39
CA GLU A 22 10.76 -1.71 -2.37
C GLU A 22 10.27 -3.14 -2.67
N ALA A 23 9.86 -3.88 -1.64
CA ALA A 23 9.28 -5.22 -1.82
C ALA A 23 7.96 -5.18 -2.61
N SER A 24 7.05 -4.25 -2.28
CA SER A 24 5.79 -4.06 -3.01
C SER A 24 6.04 -3.69 -4.48
N TRP A 25 7.02 -2.82 -4.74
CA TRP A 25 7.42 -2.50 -6.11
C TRP A 25 8.06 -3.69 -6.83
N GLY A 26 8.79 -4.54 -6.11
CA GLY A 26 9.29 -5.82 -6.60
C GLY A 26 8.16 -6.70 -7.11
N SER A 27 7.11 -6.90 -6.31
CA SER A 27 5.94 -7.71 -6.70
C SER A 27 5.16 -7.10 -7.87
N LEU A 28 5.07 -5.78 -7.97
CA LEU A 28 4.39 -5.12 -9.09
C LEU A 28 5.06 -5.38 -10.44
N LYS A 29 6.37 -5.61 -10.49
CA LYS A 29 7.09 -5.94 -11.74
C LYS A 29 6.69 -7.28 -12.34
N ASP A 30 6.15 -8.19 -11.53
CA ASP A 30 5.63 -9.46 -12.03
C ASP A 30 4.25 -9.29 -12.69
N ILE A 31 3.56 -8.19 -12.40
CA ILE A 31 2.24 -7.86 -12.92
C ILE A 31 2.37 -6.89 -14.11
N LEU A 32 3.11 -5.80 -13.92
CA LEU A 32 3.35 -4.78 -14.93
C LEU A 32 4.44 -5.25 -15.89
N LYS A 33 4.06 -5.54 -17.14
CA LYS A 33 4.97 -6.00 -18.18
C LYS A 33 5.52 -4.81 -18.97
N PRO A 34 6.78 -4.87 -19.43
CA PRO A 34 7.38 -3.80 -20.25
C PRO A 34 6.59 -3.48 -21.52
N GLU A 35 5.79 -4.43 -22.01
CA GLU A 35 4.99 -4.32 -23.22
C GLU A 35 3.64 -3.63 -22.98
N MET A 36 3.22 -3.45 -21.72
CA MET A 36 1.96 -2.78 -21.38
C MET A 36 2.02 -1.28 -21.70
N GLY A 37 0.90 -0.75 -22.16
CA GLY A 37 0.71 0.70 -22.29
C GLY A 37 0.81 1.40 -20.93
N VAL A 38 1.21 2.67 -20.92
CA VAL A 38 1.27 3.46 -19.67
C VAL A 38 -0.12 3.64 -19.07
N ASP A 39 -1.12 3.81 -19.91
CA ASP A 39 -2.54 3.82 -19.55
C ASP A 39 -2.96 2.50 -18.89
N GLU A 40 -2.63 1.36 -19.50
CA GLU A 40 -2.92 0.04 -18.96
C GLU A 40 -2.20 -0.20 -17.61
N CYS A 41 -0.96 0.28 -17.48
CA CYS A 41 -0.22 0.25 -16.21
C CYS A 41 -0.91 1.07 -15.12
N ILE A 42 -1.39 2.27 -15.45
CA ILE A 42 -2.08 3.15 -14.50
C ILE A 42 -3.41 2.53 -14.06
N GLU A 43 -4.20 2.00 -14.99
CA GLU A 43 -5.45 1.31 -14.68
C GLU A 43 -5.22 0.10 -13.77
N THR A 44 -4.19 -0.69 -14.05
CA THR A 44 -3.80 -1.84 -13.23
C THR A 44 -3.39 -1.41 -11.81
N LEU A 45 -2.60 -0.34 -11.69
CA LEU A 45 -2.20 0.20 -10.39
C LEU A 45 -3.41 0.67 -9.58
N LEU A 46 -4.32 1.41 -10.21
CA LEU A 46 -5.53 1.92 -9.55
C LEU A 46 -6.43 0.77 -9.08
N PHE A 47 -6.58 -0.27 -9.90
CA PHE A 47 -7.31 -1.47 -9.52
C PHE A 47 -6.70 -2.16 -8.29
N LEU A 48 -5.37 -2.35 -8.28
CA LEU A 48 -4.67 -3.00 -7.16
C LEU A 48 -4.74 -2.17 -5.87
N GLU A 49 -4.61 -0.84 -5.97
CA GLU A 49 -4.78 0.07 -4.84
C GLU A 49 -6.20 -0.04 -4.26
N THR A 50 -7.21 0.05 -5.13
CA THR A 50 -8.62 -0.07 -4.73
C THR A 50 -8.89 -1.41 -4.04
N ALA A 51 -8.35 -2.51 -4.57
CA ALA A 51 -8.50 -3.84 -3.96
C ALA A 51 -7.84 -3.91 -2.58
N ALA A 52 -6.64 -3.34 -2.42
CA ALA A 52 -5.95 -3.28 -1.13
C ALA A 52 -6.70 -2.41 -0.10
N GLU A 53 -7.29 -1.29 -0.53
CA GLU A 53 -8.13 -0.45 0.31
C GLU A 53 -9.40 -1.18 0.77
N MET A 54 -10.07 -1.90 -0.13
CA MET A 54 -11.24 -2.73 0.23
C MET A 54 -10.87 -3.82 1.23
N GLU A 55 -9.73 -4.49 1.04
CA GLU A 55 -9.24 -5.50 1.98
C GLU A 55 -8.95 -4.87 3.35
N TYR A 56 -8.27 -3.72 3.39
CA TYR A 56 -7.99 -3.00 4.62
C TYR A 56 -9.27 -2.55 5.34
N ALA A 57 -10.20 -1.94 4.61
CA ALA A 57 -11.49 -1.49 5.12
C ALA A 57 -12.33 -2.65 5.68
N SER A 58 -12.33 -3.81 5.00
CA SER A 58 -13.04 -4.99 5.48
C SER A 58 -12.48 -5.49 6.83
N LYS A 59 -11.16 -5.52 7.00
CA LYS A 59 -10.50 -5.92 8.25
C LYS A 59 -10.82 -4.94 9.38
N PHE A 60 -10.87 -3.64 9.08
CA PHE A 60 -11.16 -2.63 10.09
C PHE A 60 -12.64 -2.58 10.49
N ASN A 61 -13.55 -2.70 9.52
CA ASN A 61 -14.99 -2.75 9.79
C ASN A 61 -15.40 -4.01 10.55
N VAL A 62 -14.83 -5.18 10.24
CA VAL A 62 -15.12 -6.42 10.98
C VAL A 62 -14.64 -6.34 12.44
N VAL A 63 -13.50 -5.68 12.70
CA VAL A 63 -13.00 -5.45 14.05
C VAL A 63 -13.88 -4.45 14.81
N GLY A 64 -14.39 -3.41 14.14
CA GLY A 64 -15.38 -2.48 14.71
C GLY A 64 -16.70 -3.14 15.08
N SER A 65 -17.24 -4.03 14.24
CA SER A 65 -18.53 -4.70 14.46
C SER A 65 -18.56 -5.62 15.68
N ARG A 66 -17.44 -6.26 16.05
CA ARG A 66 -17.38 -7.11 17.25
C ARG A 66 -17.56 -6.33 18.54
N LEU A 67 -17.05 -5.10 18.62
CA LEU A 67 -17.15 -4.27 19.83
C LEU A 67 -18.58 -3.78 20.09
N TYR A 68 -19.37 -3.51 19.04
CA TYR A 68 -20.76 -3.08 19.21
C TYR A 68 -21.71 -4.22 19.61
N HIS A 69 -21.43 -5.46 19.18
CA HIS A 69 -22.29 -6.60 19.50
C HIS A 69 -22.16 -7.08 20.97
N ASP A 70 -20.99 -6.90 21.58
CA ASP A 70 -20.79 -7.15 23.02
C ASP A 70 -21.34 -6.00 23.88
N ALA A 71 -21.27 -4.76 23.42
CA ALA A 71 -21.80 -3.60 24.14
C ALA A 71 -23.35 -3.50 24.13
N MET A 72 -24.03 -4.15 23.17
CA MET A 72 -25.49 -4.20 23.09
C MET A 72 -26.12 -5.43 23.77
N ASN A 73 -25.31 -6.33 24.33
CA ASN A 73 -25.75 -7.54 25.06
C ASN A 73 -25.32 -7.55 26.54
N SER A 74 -24.96 -6.41 27.12
CA SER A 74 -24.71 -6.22 28.57
C SER A 74 -25.75 -5.32 29.21
#